data_AF-A0A4Q3HAY1-F1
#
_entry.id   AF-A0A4Q3HAY1-F1
#
_cell.length_a   1.000
_cell.length_b   1.000
_cell.length_c   1.000
_cell.angle_alpha   90.00
_cell.angle_beta   90.00
_cell.angle_gamma   90.00
#
_symmetry.space_group_name_H-M   'P 1'
#
loop_
_entity.id
_entity.type
_entity.pdbx_description
1 polymer ?
#
loop_
_entity_poly.entity_id
_entity_poly.type
_entity_poly.pdbx_seq_one_letter_code
_entity_poly.pdbx_strand_id
1 'polypeptide(L)' 'SVLNRLPATGETFDRDGWHFEVVDLDGRRIDKVLVSPLQPSEGA' A
#
# COMPACT_ATOMS: atom_id res chain seq x y z
N SER A 1 6.78 2.55 -7.20
CA SER A 1 8.11 2.00 -6.81
C SER A 1 7.85 0.91 -5.79
N VAL A 2 8.42 -0.29 -5.95
CA VAL A 2 8.21 -1.40 -4.98
C VAL A 2 9.31 -1.33 -3.90
N LEU A 3 8.96 -1.58 -2.64
CA LEU A 3 9.89 -1.48 -1.52
C LEU A 3 10.84 -2.69 -1.47
N ASN A 4 12.15 -2.45 -1.39
CA ASN A 4 13.21 -3.49 -1.26
C ASN A 4 13.62 -3.75 0.21
N ARG A 5 12.76 -3.38 1.15
CA ARG A 5 12.93 -3.57 2.60
C ARG A 5 11.58 -3.85 3.23
N LEU A 6 11.57 -4.32 4.47
CA LEU A 6 10.35 -4.37 5.25
C LEU A 6 9.89 -2.91 5.53
N PRO A 7 8.71 -2.49 5.05
CA PRO A 7 8.15 -1.17 5.37
C PRO A 7 7.83 -1.03 6.86
N ALA A 8 7.66 0.22 7.30
CA ALA A 8 6.97 0.52 8.55
C ALA A 8 5.45 0.60 8.34
N THR A 9 4.67 0.40 9.40
CA THR A 9 3.25 0.76 9.41
C THR A 9 3.06 2.25 9.07
N GLY A 10 2.08 2.56 8.23
CA GLY A 10 1.81 3.88 7.67
C GLY A 10 2.65 4.24 6.45
N GLU A 11 3.65 3.43 6.07
CA GLU A 11 4.39 3.66 4.84
C GLU A 11 3.54 3.33 3.62
N THR A 12 3.65 4.17 2.59
CA THR A 12 2.86 4.06 1.36
C THR A 12 3.72 3.83 0.13
N PHE A 13 3.13 3.19 -0.88
CA PHE A 13 3.77 3.03 -2.18
C PHE A 13 2.75 2.80 -3.30
N ASP A 14 3.15 3.15 -4.52
CA ASP A 14 2.30 3.09 -5.70
C ASP A 14 2.77 1.98 -6.67
N ARG A 15 1.80 1.21 -7.19
CA ARG A 15 2.04 0.13 -8.15
C ARG A 15 0.80 -0.15 -9.01
N ASP A 16 1.00 -0.26 -10.32
CA ASP A 16 -0.04 -0.67 -11.29
C ASP A 16 -1.36 0.12 -11.21
N GLY A 17 -1.28 1.44 -10.97
CA GLY A 17 -2.46 2.29 -10.86
C GLY A 17 -3.12 2.33 -9.48
N TRP A 18 -2.52 1.66 -8.49
CA TRP A 18 -3.03 1.58 -7.11
C TRP A 18 -2.06 2.22 -6.12
N HIS A 19 -2.64 2.85 -5.09
CA HIS A 19 -1.98 3.33 -3.90
C HIS A 19 -2.16 2.30 -2.78
N PHE A 20 -1.06 1.96 -2.11
CA PHE A 20 -1.04 1.03 -1.00
C PHE A 20 -0.55 1.74 0.26
N GLU A 21 -1.21 1.49 1.38
CA GLU A 21 -0.75 1.88 2.71
C GLU A 21 -0.61 0.62 3.58
N VAL A 22 0.54 0.46 4.24
CA VAL A 22 0.77 -0.64 5.19
C VAL A 22 0.05 -0.34 6.49
N VAL A 23 -0.97 -1.11 6.83
CA VAL A 23 -1.79 -0.89 8.03
C VAL A 23 -1.32 -1.73 9.21
N ASP A 24 -0.82 -2.93 8.95
CA ASP A 24 -0.35 -3.83 10.00
C ASP A 24 0.76 -4.77 9.53
N LEU A 25 1.65 -5.12 10.46
CA LEU A 25 2.74 -6.07 10.29
C LEU A 25 2.62 -7.17 11.34
N ASP A 26 2.71 -8.42 10.90
CA ASP A 26 2.91 -9.58 11.77
C ASP A 26 4.37 -10.03 11.69
N GLY A 27 5.15 -9.65 12.69
CA GLY A 27 6.60 -9.88 12.74
C GLY A 27 7.33 -9.21 11.57
N ARG A 28 7.76 -10.00 10.57
CA ARG A 28 8.49 -9.54 9.37
C ARG A 28 7.66 -9.64 8.08
N ARG A 29 6.35 -9.79 8.19
CA ARG A 29 5.42 -9.91 7.06
C ARG A 29 4.36 -8.82 7.13
N ILE A 30 4.03 -8.26 5.97
CA ILE A 30 2.87 -7.39 5.85
C ILE A 30 1.62 -8.26 5.98
N ASP A 31 0.79 -7.99 6.98
CA ASP A 31 -0.47 -8.70 7.21
C ASP A 31 -1.64 -7.98 6.53
N LYS A 32 -1.68 -6.65 6.66
CA LYS A 32 -2.78 -5.83 6.17
C LYS A 32 -2.30 -4.60 5.41
N VAL A 33 -2.95 -4.36 4.27
CA VAL A 33 -2.80 -3.14 3.49
C VAL A 33 -4.16 -2.52 3.22
N LEU A 34 -4.22 -1.20 3.21
CA LEU A 34 -5.31 -0.45 2.61
C LEU A 34 -4.94 -0.16 1.15
N VAL A 35 -5.90 -0.30 0.25
CA VAL A 35 -5.68 -0.12 -1.19
C VAL A 35 -6.73 0.85 -1.73
N SER A 36 -6.27 1.82 -2.51
CA SER A 36 -7.14 2.75 -3.24
C SER A 36 -6.61 2.98 -4.65
N PRO A 37 -7.48 3.32 -5.63
CA PRO A 37 -7.01 3.64 -6.97
C PRO A 37 -6.30 5.00 -6.95
N LEU A 38 -5.19 5.14 -7.69
CA LEU A 38 -4.41 6.39 -7.76
C LEU A 38 -5.19 7.53 -8.42
N GLN A 39 -6.11 7.17 -9.31
CA GLN A 39 -7.08 8.08 -9.85
C GLN A 39 -8.45 7.60 -9.40
N PRO A 40 -9.28 8.45 -8.78
CA PRO A 40 -10.68 8.14 -8.61
C PRO A 40 -11.23 7.73 -9.98
N SER A 41 -11.92 6.59 -10.06
CA SER A 41 -12.65 6.24 -11.28
C SER A 41 -13.58 7.40 -11.59
N GLU A 42 -13.40 8.02 -12.75
CA GLU A 42 -14.24 9.12 -13.23
C GLU A 42 -15.68 8.58 -13.32
N GLY A 43 -16.51 8.88 -12.30
CA GLY A 43 -17.89 8.37 -12.21
C GLY A 43 -18.33 7.78 -10.87
N ALA A 44 -17.78 8.23 -9.74
CA ALA A 44 -18.46 8.13 -8.44
C ALA A 44 -19.32 9.38 -8.18
#